data_AF-A0AAN8BWJ9-F1
#
_entry.id   AF-A0AAN8BWJ9-F1
#
_cell.length_a   1.000
_cell.length_b   1.000
_cell.length_c   1.000
_cell.angle_alpha   90.00
_cell.angle_beta   90.00
_cell.angle_gamma   90.00
#
_symmetry.space_group_name_H-M   'P 1'
#
loop_
_entity.id
_entity.type
_entity.pdbx_description
1 polymer ?
#
loop_
_entity_poly.entity_id
_entity_poly.type
_entity_poly.pdbx_seq_one_letter_code
_entity_poly.pdbx_strand_id
1 'polypeptide(L)' 'MQVSGLSGDKAAAVLELYSTPLSLLTAYERCAGEADKEKLLSSIRYGKLKRNLGPALSRTVYQLYCTQGALT' A
#
# COMPACT_ATOMS: atom_id res chain seq x y z
N MET A 1 5.26 -13.55 -2.93
CA MET A 1 4.67 -12.44 -2.16
C MET A 1 3.47 -12.99 -1.38
N GLN A 2 3.21 -12.50 -0.16
CA GLN A 2 2.21 -13.07 0.77
C GLN A 2 0.78 -12.57 0.56
N VAL A 3 0.60 -11.44 -0.12
CA VAL A 3 -0.72 -10.87 -0.43
C VAL A 3 -1.09 -11.20 -1.88
N SER A 4 -2.25 -11.81 -2.09
CA SER A 4 -2.73 -12.14 -3.44
C SER A 4 -2.84 -10.88 -4.30
N GLY A 5 -2.37 -10.97 -5.55
CA GLY A 5 -2.35 -9.84 -6.48
C GLY A 5 -1.21 -8.83 -6.27
N LEU A 6 -0.43 -8.90 -5.20
CA LEU A 6 0.79 -8.12 -5.02
C LEU A 6 1.98 -8.83 -5.65
N SER A 7 2.25 -8.58 -6.93
CA SER A 7 3.40 -9.13 -7.65
C SER A 7 4.72 -8.46 -7.24
N GLY A 8 5.86 -9.02 -7.67
CA GLY A 8 7.19 -8.43 -7.47
C GLY A 8 7.28 -6.99 -7.99
N ASP A 9 6.82 -6.73 -9.22
CA ASP A 9 6.81 -5.37 -9.80
C ASP A 9 5.99 -4.36 -8.97
N LYS A 10 4.84 -4.79 -8.42
CA LYS A 10 4.03 -3.93 -7.56
C LYS A 10 4.73 -3.64 -6.24
N ALA A 11 5.36 -4.65 -5.65
CA ALA A 11 6.12 -4.51 -4.42
C ALA A 11 7.34 -3.59 -4.60
N ALA A 12 8.08 -3.76 -5.69
CA ALA A 12 9.20 -2.89 -6.05
C ALA A 12 8.75 -1.43 -6.16
N ALA A 13 7.64 -1.16 -6.84
CA ALA A 13 7.11 0.21 -6.96
C ALA A 13 6.68 0.83 -5.62
N VAL A 14 6.18 0.03 -4.66
CA VAL A 14 5.91 0.51 -3.30
C VAL A 14 7.21 0.78 -2.56
N LEU A 15 8.21 -0.10 -2.67
CA LEU A 15 9.52 0.04 -2.02
C LEU A 15 10.34 1.22 -2.56
N GLU A 16 10.11 1.66 -3.80
CA GLU A 16 10.69 2.88 -4.36
C GLU A 16 10.26 4.15 -3.58
N LEU A 17 9.04 4.16 -3.02
CA LEU A 17 8.50 5.29 -2.25
C LEU A 17 8.64 5.08 -0.74
N TYR A 18 8.50 3.83 -0.29
CA TYR A 18 8.49 3.42 1.12
C TYR A 18 9.40 2.21 1.29
N SER A 19 10.72 2.46 1.35
CA SER A 19 11.75 1.42 1.39
C SER A 19 11.75 0.57 2.66
N THR A 20 11.02 1.01 3.70
CA THR A 20 10.89 0.29 4.96
C THR A 20 9.43 0.26 5.44
N PRO A 21 9.03 -0.75 6.23
CA PRO A 21 7.70 -0.77 6.85
C PRO A 21 7.43 0.48 7.69
N LEU A 22 8.44 0.99 8.42
CA LEU A 22 8.30 2.21 9.22
C LEU A 22 7.96 3.42 8.35
N SER A 23 8.63 3.60 7.20
CA SER A 23 8.32 4.71 6.28
C SER A 23 6.89 4.67 5.75
N LEU A 24 6.35 3.47 5.50
CA LEU A 24 4.97 3.28 5.09
C LEU A 24 4.00 3.60 6.23
N LEU A 25 4.28 3.13 7.45
CA LEU A 25 3.46 3.43 8.63
C LEU A 25 3.42 4.94 8.93
N THR A 26 4.56 5.61 8.90
CA THR A 26 4.62 7.08 9.05
C THR A 26 3.83 7.81 7.96
N ALA A 27 3.80 7.28 6.73
CA ALA A 27 2.98 7.87 5.67
C ALA A 27 1.49 7.71 5.96
N TYR A 28 1.05 6.56 6.48
CA TYR A 28 -0.34 6.37 6.93
C TYR A 28 -0.72 7.30 8.08
N GLU A 29 0.16 7.50 9.06
CA GLU A 29 -0.08 8.41 10.19
C GLU A 29 -0.26 9.86 9.77
N ARG A 30 0.36 10.28 8.65
CA ARG A 30 0.26 11.64 8.11
C ARG A 30 -1.01 11.89 7.28
N CYS A 31 -1.78 10.86 6.95
CA CYS A 31 -3.03 11.01 6.22
C CYS A 31 -4.10 11.69 7.10
N ALA A 32 -4.94 12.53 6.48
CA ALA A 32 -5.96 13.29 7.21
C ALA A 32 -7.13 12.43 7.71
N GLY A 33 -7.34 11.24 7.13
CA GLY A 33 -8.36 10.30 7.58
C GLY A 33 -8.26 8.92 6.93
N GLU A 34 -9.13 8.00 7.35
CA GLU A 34 -9.08 6.60 6.92
C GLU A 34 -9.29 6.42 5.41
N ALA A 35 -10.13 7.25 4.79
CA ALA A 35 -10.35 7.21 3.33
C ALA A 35 -9.08 7.55 2.53
N ASP A 36 -8.24 8.43 3.06
CA ASP A 36 -6.96 8.79 2.43
C ASP A 36 -5.94 7.67 2.64
N LYS A 37 -5.91 7.05 3.82
CA LYS A 37 -5.09 5.87 4.09
C LYS A 37 -5.45 4.71 3.14
N GLU A 38 -6.74 4.40 2.98
CA GLU A 38 -7.20 3.36 2.05
C GLU A 38 -6.71 3.62 0.61
N LYS A 39 -6.59 4.88 0.21
CA LYS A 39 -6.20 5.28 -1.16
C LYS A 39 -4.71 5.61 -1.31
N LEU A 40 -3.93 5.65 -0.24
CA LEU A 40 -2.54 6.13 -0.21
C LEU A 40 -1.69 5.48 -1.31
N LEU A 41 -1.85 4.18 -1.55
CA LEU A 41 -1.05 3.42 -2.51
C LEU A 41 -1.73 3.27 -3.87
N SER A 42 -2.99 3.69 -4.01
CA SER A 42 -3.83 3.37 -5.16
C SER A 42 -3.31 3.94 -6.49
N SER A 43 -2.62 5.07 -6.44
CA SER A 43 -2.04 5.78 -7.58
C SER A 43 -0.58 5.41 -7.86
N ILE A 44 0.04 4.54 -7.06
CA ILE A 44 1.41 4.09 -7.28
C ILE A 44 1.48 3.35 -8.62
N ARG A 45 2.43 3.77 -9.45
CA ARG A 45 2.63 3.27 -10.81
C ARG A 45 3.66 2.14 -10.78
N TYR A 46 3.32 0.97 -11.32
CA TYR A 46 4.23 -0.17 -11.35
C TYR A 46 4.47 -0.70 -12.78
N GLY A 47 5.59 -1.41 -12.93
CA GLY A 47 5.98 -2.08 -14.16
C GLY A 47 6.21 -1.13 -15.35
N LYS A 48 6.50 -1.71 -16.52
CA LYS A 48 6.84 -0.96 -17.74
C LYS A 48 5.67 -0.12 -18.27
N LEU A 49 4.44 -0.63 -18.13
CA LEU A 49 3.22 0.07 -18.59
C LEU A 49 2.72 1.14 -17.61
N LYS A 50 3.42 1.36 -16.48
CA LYS A 50 3.04 2.35 -15.45
C LYS A 50 1.56 2.25 -15.08
N ARG A 51 1.09 1.03 -14.79
CA ARG A 51 -0.29 0.80 -14.33
C ARG A 51 -0.43 1.23 -12.88
N ASN A 52 -1.61 1.71 -12.50
CA ASN A 52 -1.92 1.99 -11.10
C ASN A 52 -2.08 0.69 -10.32
N LEU A 53 -1.56 0.66 -9.08
CA LEU A 53 -1.77 -0.43 -8.14
C LEU A 53 -3.27 -0.66 -7.87
N GLY A 54 -4.04 0.43 -7.81
CA GLY A 54 -5.50 0.42 -7.74
C GLY A 54 -6.03 0.42 -6.31
N PRO A 55 -7.30 0.83 -6.13
CA PRO A 55 -7.90 1.03 -4.80
C PRO A 55 -8.04 -0.27 -4.00
N ALA A 56 -8.33 -1.40 -4.65
CA ALA A 56 -8.51 -2.68 -3.97
C ALA A 56 -7.23 -3.13 -3.24
N LEU A 57 -6.09 -3.14 -3.94
CA LEU A 57 -4.81 -3.53 -3.33
C LEU A 57 -4.32 -2.50 -2.32
N SER A 58 -4.53 -1.21 -2.58
CA SER A 58 -4.19 -0.14 -1.63
C SER A 58 -4.91 -0.34 -0.30
N ARG A 59 -6.22 -0.64 -0.35
CA ARG A 59 -7.03 -0.95 0.82
C ARG A 59 -6.56 -2.21 1.55
N THR A 60 -6.24 -3.29 0.84
CA THR A 60 -5.73 -4.54 1.45
C THR A 60 -4.44 -4.29 2.24
N VAL A 61 -3.49 -3.54 1.67
CA VAL A 61 -2.24 -3.22 2.36
C VAL A 61 -2.49 -2.30 3.57
N TYR A 62 -3.37 -1.32 3.42
CA TYR A 62 -3.79 -0.47 4.54
C TYR A 62 -4.39 -1.30 5.68
N GLN A 63 -5.31 -2.23 5.40
CA GLN A 63 -5.90 -3.09 6.42
C GLN A 63 -4.85 -3.95 7.12
N LEU A 64 -3.83 -4.43 6.40
CA LEU A 64 -2.74 -5.23 6.98
C LEU A 64 -1.90 -4.42 8.00
N TYR A 65 -1.68 -3.13 7.74
CA TYR A 65 -0.80 -2.29 8.57
C TYR A 65 -1.54 -1.41 9.60
N CYS A 66 -2.81 -1.11 9.38
CA CYS A 66 -3.55 -0.13 10.18
C CYS A 66 -4.71 -0.71 11.00
N THR A 67 -5.12 -1.96 10.75
CA THR A 67 -6.13 -2.63 11.60
C THR A 67 -5.61 -2.76 13.03
N GLN A 68 -6.39 -2.26 13.99
CA GLN A 68 -6.12 -2.45 15.40
C GLN A 68 -6.70 -3.80 15.85
N GLY A 69 -5.86 -4.64 16.46
CA GLY A 69 -6.27 -5.96 16.95
C GLY A 69 -5.94 -7.11 15.99
N ALA A 70 -6.61 -8.25 16.17
CA ALA A 70 -6.37 -9.43 15.36
C ALA A 70 -6.87 -9.24 13.92
N LEU A 71 -6.05 -9.66 12.96
CA LEU A 71 -6.45 -9.74 11.55
C LEU A 71 -7.35 -10.96 11.33
N THR A 72 -8.36 -10.81 10.48
CA THR A 72 -9.34 -11.85 10.13
C THR A 72 -9.32 -12.14 8.64
#